data_AF-A0A0E0HIN1-F1
#
_entry.id   AF-A0A0E0HIN1-F1
#
_cell.length_a   1.000
_cell.length_b   1.000
_cell.length_c   1.000
_cell.angle_alpha   90.00
_cell.angle_beta   90.00
_cell.angle_gamma   90.00
#
_symmetry.space_group_name_H-M   'P 1'
#
loop_
_entity.id
_entity.type
_entity.pdbx_description
1 polymer ?
#
loop_
_entity_poly.entity_id
_entity_poly.type
_entity_poly.pdbx_seq_one_letter_code
_entity_poly.pdbx_strand_id
1 'polypeptide(L)'
;MSAHYAFGLQEDDAIIKRRLLTRTTTTRGEPPLKKLQKKFMSFATEVEKDADNISDCERLYKAFLQEINAFVLPLLKSKAVVDANLREKESFTELQDEIQRQILQAQTDIEELKKKLEQSRIERLYKEECEAIRKMISLQPPRSETEKLIAGLEKEIANLEAENTACIRTLELRKKQLSLLLHVVEELQISIEDEQRSIADELRAGAEEQQNMSTDEDPYFNADAGTISPHEHGEVFVLDDGGEADLDLGNYERFLDIKLTRDHSITAGKIHHVIPHITNEIQDWIERVAIVPVDGEVDPADVCIIELGGTIGDIESTQFIEAFSQFSYRVGAGNLCVVHVGLVPVLNVVGEQKTKPTQNSIRKLREYGLTPNIIACRCTKELERSVKEKLSLFCHVPVANIFTLCDVSNIWRVPLLLRDQKAHEAILKVLNLGSVAGEPNLEEWTARADLYDTLQETVRIAMVGKYTGVSDTYLSVMKALLHACIACGRKLVVDWVPSTDLEDSTATVV
;
A
#
# COMPACT_ATOMS: atom_id res chain seq x y z
N MET A 1 14.94 32.51 4.27
CA MET A 1 15.05 33.95 3.94
C MET A 1 15.68 34.64 5.14
N SER A 2 16.99 34.92 5.11
CA SER A 2 17.62 35.76 6.14
C SER A 2 17.31 37.22 5.82
N ALA A 3 16.78 37.95 6.81
CA ALA A 3 16.63 39.39 6.68
C ALA A 3 18.02 40.02 6.61
N HIS A 4 18.35 40.66 5.48
CA HIS A 4 19.54 41.49 5.37
C HIS A 4 19.38 42.74 6.23
N TYR A 5 19.94 42.72 7.44
CA TYR A 5 20.21 43.94 8.19
C TYR A 5 21.45 44.62 7.63
N ALA A 6 21.42 45.95 7.53
CA ALA A 6 22.48 46.75 6.89
C ALA A 6 23.79 46.81 7.69
N PHE A 7 23.78 46.36 8.96
CA PHE A 7 24.93 46.31 9.86
C PHE A 7 24.90 45.01 10.70
N GLY A 8 26.02 44.65 11.32
CA GLY A 8 26.08 43.49 12.21
C GLY A 8 25.26 43.71 13.50
N LEU A 9 24.71 42.63 14.09
CA LEU A 9 23.87 42.67 15.31
C LEU A 9 24.48 43.48 16.47
N GLN A 10 25.81 43.46 16.63
CA GLN A 10 26.50 44.25 17.66
C GLN A 10 26.61 45.75 17.32
N GLU A 11 26.72 46.09 16.04
CA GLU A 11 26.80 47.48 15.57
C GLU A 11 25.44 48.16 15.65
N ASP A 12 24.37 47.43 15.29
CA ASP A 12 23.00 47.91 15.43
C ASP A 12 22.65 48.24 16.89
N ASP A 13 23.10 47.42 17.84
CA ASP A 13 22.84 47.65 19.26
C ASP A 13 23.52 48.92 19.81
N ALA A 14 24.76 49.19 19.35
CA ALA A 14 25.47 50.43 19.67
C ALA A 14 24.84 51.67 19.00
N ILE A 15 24.37 51.52 17.76
CA ILE A 15 23.67 52.56 17.00
C ILE A 15 22.31 52.87 17.64
N ILE A 16 21.56 51.85 18.06
CA ILE A 16 20.27 51.99 18.76
C ILE A 16 20.48 52.68 20.12
N LYS A 17 21.49 52.27 20.92
CA LYS A 17 21.84 52.94 22.18
C LYS A 17 22.17 54.42 21.99
N ARG A 18 22.97 54.77 20.98
CA ARG A 18 23.26 56.18 20.64
C ARG A 18 22.03 56.94 20.13
N ARG A 19 21.15 56.29 19.36
CA ARG A 19 19.89 56.88 18.86
C ARG A 19 18.85 57.11 19.98
N LEU A 20 18.76 56.22 20.96
CA LEU A 20 17.82 56.36 22.08
C LEU A 20 18.19 57.51 23.03
N LEU A 21 19.48 57.81 23.17
CA LEU A 21 19.96 58.98 23.93
C LEU A 21 19.69 60.32 23.21
N THR A 22 19.41 60.28 21.90
CA THR A 22 19.42 61.48 21.03
C THR A 22 18.12 61.73 20.25
N ARG A 23 17.18 60.78 20.19
CA ARG A 23 15.88 60.99 19.51
C ARG A 23 14.76 61.41 20.46
N THR A 24 14.01 62.41 20.04
CA THR A 24 12.66 62.68 20.51
C THR A 24 11.68 61.62 20.00
N THR A 25 10.86 61.05 20.87
CA THR A 25 9.78 60.12 20.50
C THR A 25 8.61 60.80 19.77
N THR A 26 8.67 62.11 19.49
CA THR A 26 7.68 62.82 18.67
C THR A 26 8.35 63.85 17.76
N THR A 27 7.86 63.94 16.54
CA THR A 27 8.39 64.67 15.36
C THR A 27 8.52 66.20 15.49
N ARG A 28 8.42 66.81 16.68
CA ARG A 28 8.47 68.28 16.87
C ARG A 28 9.17 68.76 18.17
N GLY A 29 10.00 67.97 18.83
CA GLY A 29 10.70 68.38 20.07
C GLY A 29 12.23 68.48 19.95
N GLU A 30 12.87 69.26 20.83
CA GLU A 30 14.33 69.22 21.04
C GLU A 30 14.71 67.94 21.84
N PRO A 31 15.80 67.22 21.50
CA PRO A 31 16.22 66.02 22.23
C PRO A 31 16.39 66.29 23.73
N PRO A 32 15.93 65.40 24.63
CA PRO A 32 15.95 65.65 26.07
C PRO A 32 17.34 65.98 26.62
N LEU A 33 18.39 65.29 26.14
CA LEU A 33 19.78 65.57 26.54
C LEU A 33 20.27 66.93 26.03
N LYS A 34 19.88 67.33 24.82
CA LYS A 34 20.25 68.62 24.24
C LYS A 34 19.54 69.77 24.95
N LYS A 35 18.26 69.58 25.30
CA LYS A 35 17.47 70.52 26.10
C LYS A 35 18.06 70.70 27.50
N LEU A 36 18.47 69.59 28.15
CA LEU A 36 19.16 69.62 29.43
C LEU A 36 20.51 70.37 29.35
N GLN A 37 21.32 70.06 28.33
CA GLN A 37 22.58 70.75 28.07
C GLN A 37 22.38 72.27 27.86
N LYS A 38 21.36 72.67 27.11
CA LYS A 38 21.05 74.09 26.87
C LYS A 38 20.69 74.82 28.18
N LYS A 39 19.91 74.18 29.06
CA LYS A 39 19.56 74.73 30.39
C LYS A 39 20.79 74.85 31.29
N PHE A 40 21.67 73.85 31.28
CA PHE A 40 22.95 73.89 32.00
C PHE A 40 23.83 75.04 31.51
N MET A 41 24.07 75.14 30.20
CA MET A 41 24.89 76.19 29.60
C MET A 41 24.34 77.58 29.92
N SER A 42 23.02 77.76 29.85
CA SER A 42 22.37 79.04 30.19
C SER A 42 22.62 79.44 31.65
N PHE A 43 22.55 78.48 32.58
CA PHE A 43 22.87 78.71 33.99
C PHE A 43 24.36 79.00 34.20
N ALA A 44 25.25 78.18 33.64
CA ALA A 44 26.70 78.33 33.78
C ALA A 44 27.20 79.69 33.25
N THR A 45 26.75 80.10 32.07
CA THR A 45 27.11 81.39 31.49
C THR A 45 26.59 82.58 32.30
N GLU A 46 25.44 82.45 32.98
CA GLU A 46 24.94 83.52 33.85
C GLU A 46 25.77 83.66 35.13
N VAL A 47 26.22 82.53 35.69
CA VAL A 47 27.10 82.50 36.87
C VAL A 47 28.48 83.11 36.59
N GLU A 48 28.99 82.98 35.36
CA GLU A 48 30.29 83.54 34.97
C GLU A 48 30.30 85.05 34.72
N LYS A 49 29.13 85.72 34.75
CA LYS A 49 29.07 87.17 34.56
C LYS A 49 29.45 87.90 35.85
N ASP A 50 30.36 88.85 35.74
CA ASP A 50 30.82 89.71 36.84
C ASP A 50 29.80 90.86 37.09
N ALA A 51 28.58 90.50 37.50
CA ALA A 51 27.46 91.41 37.72
C ALA A 51 26.59 90.96 38.91
N ASP A 52 25.84 91.89 39.52
CA ASP A 52 24.94 91.61 40.64
C ASP A 52 23.63 90.93 40.15
N ASN A 53 23.74 89.68 39.69
CA ASN A 53 22.71 88.94 38.94
C ASN A 53 22.14 87.70 39.68
N ILE A 54 22.19 87.70 41.02
CA ILE A 54 21.82 86.58 41.89
C ILE A 54 20.42 86.04 41.60
N SER A 55 19.44 86.93 41.35
CA SER A 55 18.06 86.53 41.06
C SER A 55 17.90 85.75 39.76
N ASP A 56 18.70 86.06 38.73
CA ASP A 56 18.66 85.36 37.45
C ASP A 56 19.38 84.02 37.52
N CYS A 57 20.50 83.96 38.25
CA CYS A 57 21.18 82.72 38.58
C CYS A 57 20.25 81.73 39.31
N GLU A 58 19.48 82.18 40.32
CA GLU A 58 18.54 81.33 41.05
C GLU A 58 17.40 80.82 40.15
N ARG A 59 16.86 81.68 39.28
CA ARG A 59 15.81 81.30 38.33
C ARG A 59 16.29 80.25 37.33
N LEU A 60 17.49 80.43 36.76
CA LEU A 60 18.08 79.49 35.80
C LEU A 60 18.48 78.16 36.47
N TYR A 61 18.97 78.20 37.72
CA TYR A 61 19.24 77.01 38.51
C TYR A 61 17.99 76.16 38.75
N LYS A 62 16.88 76.78 39.19
CA LYS A 62 15.59 76.09 39.36
C LYS A 62 15.08 75.48 38.05
N ALA A 63 15.21 76.21 36.94
CA ALA A 63 14.83 75.70 35.63
C ALA A 63 15.70 74.53 35.16
N PHE A 64 17.00 74.53 35.49
CA PHE A 64 17.90 73.41 35.21
C PHE A 64 17.55 72.18 36.05
N LEU A 65 17.32 72.33 37.36
CA LEU A 65 16.91 71.22 38.23
C LEU A 65 15.58 70.57 37.79
N GLN A 66 14.61 71.37 37.36
CA GLN A 66 13.35 70.85 36.83
C GLN A 66 13.58 69.99 35.57
N GLU A 67 14.48 70.41 34.68
CA GLU A 67 14.81 69.63 33.48
C GLU A 67 15.60 68.36 33.82
N ILE A 68 16.51 68.38 34.81
CA ILE A 68 17.18 67.17 35.31
C ILE A 68 16.14 66.15 35.78
N ASN A 69 15.18 66.56 36.61
CA ASN A 69 14.16 65.65 37.14
C ASN A 69 13.28 65.07 36.03
N ALA A 70 12.92 65.89 35.03
CA ALA A 70 12.18 65.44 33.86
C ALA A 70 12.98 64.44 33.00
N PHE A 71 14.31 64.55 32.96
CA PHE A 71 15.20 63.64 32.24
C PHE A 71 15.45 62.32 32.98
N VAL A 72 15.54 62.35 34.32
CA VAL A 72 15.84 61.17 35.15
C VAL A 72 14.68 60.18 35.21
N LEU A 73 13.43 60.66 35.29
CA LEU A 73 12.27 59.80 35.48
C LEU A 73 12.07 58.75 34.36
N PRO A 74 12.15 59.10 33.06
CA PRO A 74 12.08 58.11 31.98
C PRO A 74 13.24 57.11 32.00
N LEU A 75 14.44 57.52 32.41
CA LEU A 75 15.60 56.63 32.50
C LEU A 75 15.40 55.55 33.57
N LEU A 76 14.86 55.92 34.72
CA LEU A 76 14.52 54.95 35.78
C LEU A 76 13.47 53.95 35.30
N LYS A 77 12.45 54.41 34.56
CA LYS A 77 11.44 53.53 33.95
C LYS A 77 12.07 52.55 32.96
N SER A 78 12.92 53.04 32.06
CA SER A 78 13.62 52.18 31.09
C SER A 78 14.53 51.17 31.77
N LYS A 79 15.26 51.57 32.83
CA LYS A 79 16.08 50.67 33.62
C LYS A 79 15.24 49.55 34.26
N ALA A 80 14.12 49.89 34.87
CA ALA A 80 13.22 48.91 35.48
C ALA A 80 12.68 47.89 34.46
N VAL A 81 12.38 48.33 33.23
CA VAL A 81 11.95 47.45 32.13
C VAL A 81 13.09 46.53 31.70
N VAL A 82 14.31 47.05 31.55
CA VAL A 82 15.49 46.22 31.21
C VAL A 82 15.74 45.17 32.29
N ASP A 83 15.71 45.57 33.56
CA ASP A 83 15.92 44.65 34.69
C ASP A 83 14.82 43.56 34.74
N ALA A 84 13.57 43.90 34.38
CA ALA A 84 12.48 42.93 34.29
C ALA A 84 12.69 41.93 33.14
N ASN A 85 13.05 42.43 31.94
CA ASN A 85 13.30 41.58 30.78
C ASN A 85 14.50 40.64 30.99
N LEU A 86 15.53 41.09 31.72
CA LEU A 86 16.67 40.24 32.07
C LEU A 86 16.26 39.07 32.96
N ARG A 87 15.47 39.33 34.02
CA ARG A 87 14.93 38.27 34.89
C ARG A 87 14.03 37.29 34.12
N GLU A 88 13.21 37.81 33.23
CA GLU A 88 12.32 36.98 32.41
C GLU A 88 13.11 36.09 31.46
N LYS A 89 14.19 36.62 30.85
CA LYS A 89 15.11 35.83 30.02
C LYS A 89 15.77 34.70 30.81
N GLU A 90 16.24 34.97 32.03
CA GLU A 90 16.82 33.95 32.91
C GLU A 90 15.79 32.85 33.22
N SER A 91 14.57 33.23 33.57
CA SER A 91 13.47 32.28 33.83
C SER A 91 13.14 31.41 32.61
N PHE A 92 13.11 31.99 31.39
CA PHE A 92 12.91 31.20 30.17
C PHE A 92 14.07 30.25 29.88
N THR A 93 15.30 30.63 30.22
CA THR A 93 16.47 29.77 30.04
C THR A 93 16.39 28.56 30.97
N GLU A 94 16.04 28.78 32.25
CA GLU A 94 15.83 27.68 33.21
C GLU A 94 14.71 26.74 32.78
N LEU A 95 13.60 27.29 32.28
CA LEU A 95 12.48 26.49 31.76
C LEU A 95 12.89 25.66 30.53
N GLN A 96 13.69 26.25 29.63
CA GLN A 96 14.20 25.55 28.46
C GLN A 96 15.09 24.37 28.87
N ASP A 97 15.99 24.56 29.83
CA ASP A 97 16.86 23.50 30.33
C ASP A 97 16.05 22.37 30.98
N GLU A 98 15.01 22.70 31.74
CA GLU A 98 14.11 21.71 32.35
C GLU A 98 13.34 20.90 31.30
N ILE A 99 12.79 21.57 30.27
CA ILE A 99 12.11 20.90 29.16
C ILE A 99 13.08 19.96 28.43
N GLN A 100 14.32 20.39 28.20
CA GLN A 100 15.33 19.53 27.56
C GLN A 100 15.67 18.30 28.40
N ARG A 101 15.77 18.44 29.73
CA ARG A 101 15.95 17.30 30.64
C ARG A 101 14.79 16.31 30.55
N GLN A 102 13.56 16.79 30.54
CA GLN A 102 12.37 15.94 30.44
C GLN A 102 12.28 15.21 29.09
N ILE A 103 12.65 15.87 27.99
CA ILE A 103 12.72 15.25 26.67
C ILE A 103 13.73 14.10 26.67
N LEU A 104 14.92 14.31 27.24
CA LEU A 104 15.96 13.29 27.30
C LEU A 104 15.52 12.08 28.16
N GLN A 105 14.84 12.32 29.28
CA GLN A 105 14.29 11.25 30.11
C GLN A 105 13.23 10.46 29.34
N ALA A 106 12.28 11.12 28.70
CA ALA A 106 11.23 10.45 27.93
C ALA A 106 11.79 9.62 26.77
N GLN A 107 12.86 10.09 26.10
CA GLN A 107 13.54 9.33 25.07
C GLN A 107 14.18 8.05 25.63
N THR A 108 14.76 8.13 26.83
CA THR A 108 15.36 6.98 27.51
C THR A 108 14.29 5.95 27.87
N ASP A 109 13.16 6.39 28.41
CA ASP A 109 12.04 5.52 28.80
C ASP A 109 11.43 4.80 27.59
N ILE A 110 11.26 5.51 26.47
CA ILE A 110 10.78 4.93 25.20
C ILE A 110 11.71 3.80 24.74
N GLU A 111 13.02 4.00 24.82
CA GLU A 111 13.98 3.01 24.37
C GLU A 111 14.01 1.77 25.28
N GLU A 112 13.82 1.94 26.58
CA GLU A 112 13.65 0.82 27.50
C GLU A 112 12.35 0.04 27.23
N LEU A 113 11.25 0.74 26.98
CA LEU A 113 9.96 0.12 26.66
C LEU A 113 9.99 -0.67 25.34
N LYS A 114 10.71 -0.18 24.33
CA LYS A 114 10.91 -0.95 23.08
C LYS A 114 11.61 -2.28 23.33
N LYS A 115 12.67 -2.28 24.17
CA LYS A 115 13.38 -3.52 24.52
C LYS A 115 12.45 -4.51 25.23
N LYS A 116 11.62 -4.03 26.16
CA LYS A 116 10.63 -4.88 26.85
C LYS A 116 9.56 -5.42 25.90
N LEU A 117 9.10 -4.61 24.94
CA LEU A 117 8.12 -5.03 23.95
C LEU A 117 8.67 -6.13 23.04
N GLU A 118 9.91 -5.99 22.58
CA GLU A 118 10.56 -6.99 21.73
C GLU A 118 10.71 -8.33 22.47
N GLN A 119 11.14 -8.29 23.73
CA GLN A 119 11.23 -9.48 24.56
C GLN A 119 9.86 -10.16 24.76
N SER A 120 8.80 -9.38 24.96
CA SER A 120 7.44 -9.93 25.07
C SER A 120 6.91 -10.54 23.76
N ARG A 121 7.28 -9.98 22.60
CA ARG A 121 6.94 -10.57 21.29
C ARG A 121 7.60 -11.93 21.08
N ILE A 122 8.88 -12.04 21.41
CA ILE A 122 9.63 -13.31 21.34
C ILE A 122 8.98 -14.36 22.25
N GLU A 123 8.62 -14.00 23.50
CA GLU A 123 7.93 -14.93 24.41
C GLU A 123 6.56 -15.38 23.88
N ARG A 124 5.82 -14.48 23.23
CA ARG A 124 4.53 -14.81 22.62
C ARG A 124 4.69 -15.77 21.45
N LEU A 125 5.66 -15.52 20.58
CA LEU A 125 5.97 -16.42 19.46
C LEU A 125 6.30 -17.83 19.96
N TYR A 126 7.18 -17.95 20.95
CA TYR A 126 7.51 -19.26 21.53
C TYR A 126 6.31 -19.97 22.17
N LYS A 127 5.38 -19.22 22.79
CA LYS A 127 4.14 -19.80 23.35
C LYS A 127 3.23 -20.32 22.23
N GLU A 128 3.05 -19.54 21.17
CA GLU A 128 2.21 -19.92 20.02
C GLU A 128 2.79 -21.15 19.30
N GLU A 129 4.11 -21.20 19.07
CA GLU A 129 4.81 -22.37 18.52
C GLU A 129 4.65 -23.61 19.42
N CYS A 130 4.82 -23.46 20.73
CA CYS A 130 4.64 -24.57 21.66
C CYS A 130 3.19 -25.08 21.70
N GLU A 131 2.20 -24.20 21.56
CA GLU A 131 0.79 -24.57 21.51
C GLU A 131 0.44 -25.29 20.20
N ALA A 132 0.97 -24.82 19.07
CA ALA A 132 0.85 -25.50 17.78
C ALA A 132 1.44 -26.91 17.82
N ILE A 133 2.65 -27.07 18.36
CA ILE A 133 3.29 -28.38 18.55
C ILE A 133 2.45 -29.29 19.46
N ARG A 134 1.88 -28.76 20.56
CA ARG A 134 1.00 -29.55 21.43
C ARG A 134 -0.25 -30.04 20.71
N LYS A 135 -0.91 -29.19 19.91
CA LYS A 135 -2.08 -29.60 19.11
C LYS A 135 -1.71 -30.71 18.14
N MET A 136 -0.58 -30.58 17.43
CA MET A 136 -0.09 -31.62 16.52
C MET A 136 0.18 -32.93 17.24
N ILE A 137 0.81 -32.90 18.43
CA ILE A 137 1.06 -34.11 19.23
C ILE A 137 -0.25 -34.75 19.70
N SER A 138 -1.26 -33.94 20.08
CA SER A 138 -2.55 -34.46 20.56
C SER A 138 -3.41 -35.12 19.48
N LEU A 139 -3.19 -34.77 18.22
CA LEU A 139 -3.88 -35.35 17.06
C LEU A 139 -3.29 -36.70 16.62
N GLN A 140 -2.07 -37.02 17.06
CA GLN A 140 -1.42 -38.27 16.69
C GLN A 140 -1.83 -39.41 17.65
N PRO A 141 -2.11 -40.62 17.13
CA PRO A 141 -2.44 -41.76 17.97
C PRO A 141 -1.28 -42.14 18.89
N PRO A 142 -1.55 -42.79 20.03
CA PRO A 142 -0.51 -43.29 20.91
C PRO A 142 0.47 -44.19 20.14
N ARG A 143 1.77 -43.98 20.35
CA ARG A 143 2.84 -44.72 19.68
C ARG A 143 2.66 -46.24 19.71
N SER A 144 2.10 -46.78 20.80
CA SER A 144 1.79 -48.20 20.95
C SER A 144 0.75 -48.74 19.95
N GLU A 145 -0.17 -47.90 19.49
CA GLU A 145 -1.16 -48.27 18.47
C GLU A 145 -0.53 -48.24 17.07
N THR A 146 0.29 -47.22 16.78
CA THR A 146 1.04 -47.13 15.53
C THR A 146 2.03 -48.28 15.37
N GLU A 147 2.75 -48.66 16.44
CA GLU A 147 3.67 -49.81 16.43
C GLU A 147 2.94 -51.15 16.19
N LYS A 148 1.72 -51.32 16.73
CA LYS A 148 0.89 -52.49 16.44
C LYS A 148 0.41 -52.53 14.99
N LEU A 149 0.04 -51.37 14.44
CA LEU A 149 -0.38 -51.26 13.04
C LEU A 149 0.78 -51.60 12.09
N ILE A 150 1.97 -51.06 12.36
CA ILE A 150 3.19 -51.36 11.60
C ILE A 150 3.48 -52.85 11.63
N ALA A 151 3.49 -53.48 12.82
CA ALA A 151 3.73 -54.91 12.95
C ALA A 151 2.66 -55.76 12.22
N GLY A 152 1.42 -55.29 12.15
CA GLY A 152 0.35 -55.91 11.37
C GLY A 152 0.62 -55.86 9.86
N LEU A 153 0.98 -54.68 9.35
CA LEU A 153 1.31 -54.46 7.94
C LEU A 153 2.56 -55.22 7.51
N GLU A 154 3.61 -55.26 8.34
CA GLU A 154 4.82 -56.06 8.07
C GLU A 154 4.50 -57.55 7.91
N LYS A 155 3.58 -58.07 8.72
CA LYS A 155 3.11 -59.46 8.61
C LYS A 155 2.32 -59.69 7.32
N GLU A 156 1.50 -58.72 6.92
CA GLU A 156 0.72 -58.79 5.67
C GLU A 156 1.63 -58.76 4.44
N ILE A 157 2.64 -57.87 4.43
CA ILE A 157 3.66 -57.81 3.37
C ILE A 157 4.38 -59.16 3.25
N ALA A 158 4.84 -59.73 4.36
CA ALA A 158 5.51 -61.03 4.36
C ALA A 158 4.64 -62.16 3.79
N ASN A 159 3.33 -62.14 4.07
CA ASN A 159 2.39 -63.12 3.50
C ASN A 159 2.23 -62.93 1.99
N LEU A 160 2.06 -61.69 1.53
CA LEU A 160 1.92 -61.37 0.11
C LEU A 160 3.19 -61.71 -0.68
N GLU A 161 4.37 -61.50 -0.12
CA GLU A 161 5.65 -61.89 -0.72
C GLU A 161 5.77 -63.42 -0.87
N ALA A 162 5.32 -64.17 0.15
CA ALA A 162 5.28 -65.63 0.10
C ALA A 162 4.30 -66.15 -0.96
N GLU A 163 3.11 -65.57 -1.04
CA GLU A 163 2.13 -65.89 -2.09
C GLU A 163 2.64 -65.56 -3.48
N ASN A 164 3.26 -64.38 -3.66
CA ASN A 164 3.86 -63.99 -4.94
C ASN A 164 4.95 -64.98 -5.36
N THR A 165 5.82 -65.38 -4.42
CA THR A 165 6.87 -66.38 -4.68
C THR A 165 6.28 -67.73 -5.10
N ALA A 166 5.19 -68.17 -4.46
CA ALA A 166 4.49 -69.40 -4.85
C ALA A 166 3.83 -69.29 -6.23
N CYS A 167 3.25 -68.12 -6.54
CA CYS A 167 2.64 -67.84 -7.84
C CYS A 167 3.69 -67.84 -8.97
N ILE A 168 4.84 -67.19 -8.76
CA ILE A 168 5.98 -67.18 -9.69
C ILE A 168 6.47 -68.60 -9.98
N ARG A 169 6.64 -69.44 -8.95
CA ARG A 169 7.02 -70.86 -9.12
C ARG A 169 6.01 -71.64 -9.96
N THR A 170 4.72 -71.40 -9.71
CA THR A 170 3.64 -72.04 -10.48
C THR A 170 3.66 -71.59 -11.94
N LEU A 171 3.87 -70.30 -12.17
CA LEU A 171 3.99 -69.71 -13.50
C LEU A 171 5.19 -70.27 -14.26
N GLU A 172 6.35 -70.42 -13.62
CA GLU A 172 7.52 -71.06 -14.23
C GLU A 172 7.26 -72.52 -14.61
N LEU A 173 6.58 -73.28 -13.73
CA LEU A 173 6.19 -74.67 -14.03
C LEU A 173 5.26 -74.72 -15.24
N ARG A 174 4.24 -73.85 -15.29
CA ARG A 174 3.31 -73.75 -16.42
C ARG A 174 4.03 -73.31 -17.70
N LYS A 175 4.99 -72.40 -17.61
CA LYS A 175 5.84 -71.97 -18.74
C LYS A 175 6.64 -73.14 -19.30
N LYS A 176 7.23 -73.98 -18.43
CA LYS A 176 7.94 -75.21 -18.84
C LYS A 176 7.00 -76.23 -19.48
N GLN A 177 5.82 -76.46 -18.90
CA GLN A 177 4.80 -77.36 -19.45
C GLN A 177 4.27 -76.87 -20.81
N LEU A 178 4.02 -75.57 -20.94
CA LEU A 178 3.59 -74.94 -22.18
C LEU A 178 4.71 -74.99 -23.24
N SER A 179 5.97 -74.76 -22.85
CA SER A 179 7.11 -74.91 -23.75
C SER A 179 7.24 -76.35 -24.27
N LEU A 180 7.00 -77.35 -23.41
CA LEU A 180 7.00 -78.75 -23.82
C LEU A 180 5.82 -79.05 -24.77
N LEU A 181 4.63 -78.53 -24.47
CA LEU A 181 3.46 -78.66 -25.34
C LEU A 181 3.70 -77.99 -26.69
N LEU A 182 4.26 -76.78 -26.70
CA LEU A 182 4.65 -76.06 -27.91
C LEU A 182 5.69 -76.84 -28.70
N HIS A 183 6.65 -77.48 -28.04
CA HIS A 183 7.63 -78.31 -28.74
C HIS A 183 7.00 -79.55 -29.38
N VAL A 184 6.03 -80.18 -28.71
CA VAL A 184 5.25 -81.28 -29.30
C VAL A 184 4.35 -80.79 -30.45
N VAL A 185 3.77 -79.60 -30.31
CA VAL A 185 2.99 -78.95 -31.38
C VAL A 185 3.91 -78.57 -32.53
N GLU A 186 5.14 -78.08 -32.28
CA GLU A 186 6.17 -77.83 -33.29
C GLU A 186 6.61 -79.12 -33.95
N GLU A 187 6.83 -80.22 -33.23
CA GLU A 187 7.16 -81.51 -33.86
C GLU A 187 5.99 -82.03 -34.73
N LEU A 188 4.75 -81.83 -34.29
CA LEU A 188 3.56 -82.15 -35.07
C LEU A 188 3.40 -81.19 -36.26
N GLN A 189 3.69 -79.91 -36.09
CA GLN A 189 3.68 -78.91 -37.16
C GLN A 189 4.80 -79.17 -38.14
N ILE A 190 6.02 -79.49 -37.71
CA ILE A 190 7.13 -79.93 -38.57
C ILE A 190 6.73 -81.21 -39.31
N SER A 191 6.04 -82.15 -38.67
CA SER A 191 5.49 -83.32 -39.37
C SER A 191 4.40 -82.97 -40.39
N ILE A 192 3.64 -81.88 -40.18
CA ILE A 192 2.57 -81.40 -41.07
C ILE A 192 3.14 -80.42 -42.13
N GLU A 193 4.22 -79.70 -41.84
CA GLU A 193 4.92 -78.71 -42.66
C GLU A 193 6.00 -79.38 -43.54
N ASP A 194 6.59 -80.50 -43.12
CA ASP A 194 7.32 -81.44 -43.99
C ASP A 194 6.37 -82.07 -45.03
N GLU A 195 5.07 -82.19 -44.71
CA GLU A 195 4.02 -82.53 -45.69
C GLU A 195 3.51 -81.31 -46.49
N GLN A 196 3.60 -80.11 -45.91
CA GLN A 196 3.13 -78.86 -46.51
C GLN A 196 4.25 -77.82 -46.59
N ARG A 197 5.10 -78.03 -47.59
CA ARG A 197 5.87 -76.98 -48.27
C ARG A 197 7.04 -76.42 -47.45
N SER A 198 8.28 -76.57 -47.91
CA SER A 198 8.68 -76.03 -49.22
C SER A 198 7.95 -74.72 -49.51
N ILE A 199 8.05 -73.70 -48.65
CA ILE A 199 7.83 -72.29 -49.01
C ILE A 199 8.26 -71.41 -47.82
N ALA A 200 9.22 -70.53 -48.11
CA ALA A 200 9.48 -69.23 -47.47
C ALA A 200 10.17 -69.19 -46.09
N ASP A 201 11.49 -69.28 -46.12
CA ASP A 201 12.44 -68.20 -45.77
C ASP A 201 11.96 -66.97 -44.95
N GLU A 202 12.69 -66.74 -43.85
CA GLU A 202 13.42 -65.51 -43.49
C GLU A 202 12.78 -64.29 -42.75
N LEU A 203 13.47 -63.93 -41.62
CA LEU A 203 13.84 -62.59 -41.10
C LEU A 203 12.78 -61.74 -40.35
N ARG A 204 13.05 -60.85 -39.35
CA ARG A 204 14.10 -60.58 -38.32
C ARG A 204 13.69 -59.29 -37.55
N ALA A 205 14.05 -59.18 -36.25
CA ALA A 205 14.41 -57.97 -35.41
C ALA A 205 13.45 -56.73 -35.33
N GLY A 206 13.41 -55.84 -34.31
CA GLY A 206 14.15 -55.52 -33.08
C GLY A 206 13.94 -54.02 -32.69
N ALA A 207 14.56 -53.54 -31.58
CA ALA A 207 14.75 -52.14 -31.07
C ALA A 207 13.69 -51.56 -30.09
N GLU A 208 13.93 -50.63 -29.14
CA GLU A 208 15.05 -49.95 -28.42
C GLU A 208 14.41 -49.04 -27.32
N GLU A 209 15.14 -48.53 -26.31
CA GLU A 209 14.94 -47.16 -25.75
C GLU A 209 15.90 -46.77 -24.59
N GLN A 210 16.12 -45.45 -24.41
CA GLN A 210 17.03 -44.79 -23.46
C GLN A 210 16.49 -43.39 -23.07
N GLN A 211 16.48 -42.99 -21.78
CA GLN A 211 16.69 -41.57 -21.32
C GLN A 211 16.56 -41.34 -19.79
N ASN A 212 17.38 -40.43 -19.21
CA ASN A 212 16.97 -39.19 -18.49
C ASN A 212 18.05 -38.54 -17.57
N MET A 213 17.96 -37.21 -17.41
CA MET A 213 18.53 -36.40 -16.30
C MET A 213 17.63 -35.16 -16.00
N SER A 214 17.65 -34.69 -14.74
CA SER A 214 16.73 -33.75 -14.06
C SER A 214 17.44 -32.52 -13.43
N THR A 215 16.68 -31.47 -13.05
CA THR A 215 17.15 -30.30 -12.24
C THR A 215 16.09 -29.82 -11.23
N ASP A 216 16.57 -29.40 -10.05
CA ASP A 216 15.88 -29.01 -8.79
C ASP A 216 15.14 -27.64 -8.83
N GLU A 217 14.06 -27.50 -8.04
CA GLU A 217 13.23 -26.31 -7.83
C GLU A 217 13.37 -25.69 -6.42
N ASP A 218 13.22 -24.36 -6.31
CA ASP A 218 13.27 -23.55 -5.08
C ASP A 218 11.85 -22.96 -4.77
N PRO A 219 11.34 -22.89 -3.51
CA PRO A 219 9.90 -22.89 -3.24
C PRO A 219 9.22 -21.57 -2.79
N TYR A 220 9.71 -20.38 -3.15
CA TYR A 220 9.14 -19.10 -2.63
C TYR A 220 8.68 -18.10 -3.68
N PHE A 221 7.83 -18.54 -4.60
CA PHE A 221 7.21 -17.65 -5.58
C PHE A 221 5.99 -18.29 -6.25
N ASN A 222 4.78 -17.91 -5.86
CA ASN A 222 3.58 -18.49 -6.47
C ASN A 222 3.44 -17.97 -7.92
N ALA A 223 3.47 -18.91 -8.87
CA ALA A 223 3.25 -18.61 -10.28
C ALA A 223 1.79 -18.22 -10.54
N ASP A 224 0.85 -18.93 -9.92
CA ASP A 224 -0.60 -18.75 -10.07
C ASP A 224 -1.30 -18.67 -8.71
N ALA A 225 -2.50 -18.07 -8.69
CA ALA A 225 -3.28 -17.86 -7.46
C ALA A 225 -3.83 -19.16 -6.85
N GLY A 226 -3.94 -20.23 -7.64
CA GLY A 226 -4.53 -21.51 -7.24
C GLY A 226 -3.84 -22.23 -6.08
N THR A 227 -2.56 -21.94 -5.84
CA THR A 227 -1.80 -22.53 -4.73
C THR A 227 -1.97 -21.77 -3.41
N ILE A 228 -2.65 -20.61 -3.42
CA ILE A 228 -2.84 -19.75 -2.25
C ILE A 228 -4.16 -20.12 -1.57
N SER A 229 -4.15 -20.16 -0.24
CA SER A 229 -5.36 -20.41 0.54
C SER A 229 -6.39 -19.30 0.32
N PRO A 230 -7.66 -19.62 -0.03
CA PRO A 230 -8.70 -18.61 -0.21
C PRO A 230 -9.04 -17.79 1.04
N HIS A 231 -8.59 -18.26 2.21
CA HIS A 231 -8.70 -17.55 3.47
C HIS A 231 -7.71 -16.38 3.58
N GLU A 232 -6.54 -16.49 2.95
CA GLU A 232 -5.46 -15.50 3.05
C GLU A 232 -5.52 -14.45 1.96
N HIS A 233 -5.97 -14.83 0.76
CA HIS A 233 -5.92 -13.98 -0.44
C HIS A 233 -7.29 -13.72 -1.09
N GLY A 234 -8.38 -14.21 -0.48
CA GLY A 234 -9.70 -14.20 -1.11
C GLY A 234 -9.89 -15.31 -2.14
N GLU A 235 -11.02 -15.31 -2.83
CA GLU A 235 -11.29 -16.35 -3.84
C GLU A 235 -10.28 -16.35 -5.00
N VAL A 236 -10.10 -17.52 -5.63
CA VAL A 236 -9.42 -17.63 -6.93
C VAL A 236 -10.47 -17.44 -8.02
N PHE A 237 -10.23 -16.51 -8.94
CA PHE A 237 -11.12 -16.29 -10.08
C PHE A 237 -10.68 -17.16 -11.26
N VAL A 238 -11.62 -17.85 -11.89
CA VAL A 238 -11.34 -18.74 -13.02
C VAL A 238 -11.81 -18.08 -14.31
N LEU A 239 -10.88 -17.90 -15.24
CA LEU A 239 -11.10 -17.27 -16.54
C LEU A 239 -11.66 -18.26 -17.57
N ASP A 240 -12.20 -17.76 -18.69
CA ASP A 240 -12.83 -18.57 -19.75
C ASP A 240 -11.84 -19.56 -20.40
N ASP A 241 -10.55 -19.22 -20.41
CA ASP A 241 -9.46 -20.07 -20.91
C ASP A 241 -8.95 -21.09 -19.86
N GLY A 242 -9.62 -21.19 -18.70
CA GLY A 242 -9.25 -22.04 -17.58
C GLY A 242 -8.06 -21.52 -16.76
N GLY A 243 -7.65 -20.26 -16.96
CA GLY A 243 -6.63 -19.61 -16.12
C GLY A 243 -7.15 -19.37 -14.70
N GLU A 244 -6.31 -19.69 -13.70
CA GLU A 244 -6.55 -19.37 -12.30
C GLU A 244 -5.86 -18.04 -11.96
N ALA A 245 -6.65 -17.03 -11.64
CA ALA A 245 -6.17 -15.67 -11.43
C ALA A 245 -6.67 -15.08 -10.11
N ASP A 246 -6.12 -13.92 -9.77
CA ASP A 246 -6.57 -13.14 -8.63
C ASP A 246 -8.04 -12.65 -8.80
N LEU A 247 -8.72 -12.45 -7.66
CA LEU A 247 -10.11 -11.99 -7.60
C LEU A 247 -10.36 -10.67 -8.32
N ASP A 248 -9.34 -9.81 -8.44
CA ASP A 248 -9.47 -8.49 -9.06
C ASP A 248 -9.75 -8.59 -10.57
N LEU A 249 -9.27 -9.64 -11.26
CA LEU A 249 -9.64 -9.89 -12.65
C LEU A 249 -11.15 -10.08 -12.82
N GLY A 250 -11.81 -10.70 -11.84
CA GLY A 250 -13.26 -10.81 -11.82
C GLY A 250 -13.96 -9.47 -11.66
N ASN A 251 -13.35 -8.47 -11.02
CA ASN A 251 -13.89 -7.11 -11.00
C ASN A 251 -13.85 -6.48 -12.40
N TYR A 252 -12.75 -6.65 -13.14
CA TYR A 252 -12.63 -6.11 -14.50
C TYR A 252 -13.68 -6.71 -15.44
N GLU A 253 -13.82 -8.04 -15.50
CA GLU A 253 -14.83 -8.69 -16.35
C GLU A 253 -16.25 -8.23 -16.00
N ARG A 254 -16.59 -8.15 -14.70
CA ARG A 254 -17.92 -7.74 -14.23
C ARG A 254 -18.28 -6.29 -14.57
N PHE A 255 -17.30 -5.39 -14.66
CA PHE A 255 -17.53 -3.96 -14.91
C PHE A 255 -17.40 -3.56 -16.38
N LEU A 256 -16.54 -4.25 -17.13
CA LEU A 256 -16.19 -3.88 -18.50
C LEU A 256 -16.88 -4.73 -19.57
N ASP A 257 -17.55 -5.83 -19.19
CA ASP A 257 -18.18 -6.77 -20.12
C ASP A 257 -17.18 -7.34 -21.14
N ILE A 258 -16.01 -7.75 -20.63
CA ILE A 258 -14.90 -8.32 -21.39
C ILE A 258 -14.56 -9.72 -20.88
N LYS A 259 -13.81 -10.47 -21.68
CA LYS A 259 -13.25 -11.79 -21.33
C LYS A 259 -11.74 -11.73 -21.29
N LEU A 260 -11.17 -11.80 -20.10
CA LEU A 260 -9.74 -11.84 -19.90
C LEU A 260 -9.22 -13.29 -20.02
N THR A 261 -7.92 -13.42 -20.23
CA THR A 261 -7.20 -14.70 -20.32
C THR A 261 -6.10 -14.76 -19.27
N ARG A 262 -5.53 -15.95 -19.02
CA ARG A 262 -4.43 -16.15 -18.05
C ARG A 262 -3.25 -15.20 -18.21
N ASP A 263 -3.03 -14.69 -19.43
CA ASP A 263 -1.92 -13.78 -19.75
C ASP A 263 -2.16 -12.36 -19.24
N HIS A 264 -3.39 -12.00 -18.87
CA HIS A 264 -3.71 -10.71 -18.26
C HIS A 264 -3.33 -10.65 -16.78
N SER A 265 -2.93 -11.77 -16.19
CA SER A 265 -2.42 -11.85 -14.82
C SER A 265 -0.92 -12.13 -14.82
N ILE A 266 -0.13 -11.07 -14.64
CA ILE A 266 1.32 -11.16 -14.48
C ILE A 266 1.68 -11.19 -13.00
N THR A 267 2.26 -12.31 -12.55
CA THR A 267 2.82 -12.43 -11.21
C THR A 267 4.32 -12.30 -11.29
N ALA A 268 4.92 -11.84 -10.19
CA ALA A 268 6.35 -11.88 -10.05
C ALA A 268 6.82 -13.32 -10.33
N GLY A 269 6.12 -14.31 -9.72
CA GLY A 269 6.09 -15.76 -9.99
C GLY A 269 6.53 -16.15 -11.40
N LYS A 270 5.67 -15.80 -12.34
CA LYS A 270 5.82 -16.10 -13.77
C LYS A 270 7.07 -15.48 -14.38
N ILE A 271 7.46 -14.28 -13.95
CA ILE A 271 8.58 -13.56 -14.57
C ILE A 271 9.94 -14.14 -14.15
N HIS A 272 10.13 -14.57 -12.89
CA HIS A 272 11.44 -15.09 -12.45
C HIS A 272 11.84 -16.40 -13.13
N HIS A 273 10.88 -17.17 -13.65
CA HIS A 273 11.15 -18.39 -14.40
C HIS A 273 11.65 -18.10 -15.83
N VAL A 274 11.65 -16.83 -16.28
CA VAL A 274 11.84 -16.44 -17.69
C VAL A 274 12.96 -15.39 -17.83
N ILE A 275 14.23 -15.76 -17.63
CA ILE A 275 15.41 -15.07 -18.23
C ILE A 275 15.87 -13.75 -17.50
N PRO A 276 17.17 -13.37 -17.51
CA PRO A 276 17.77 -12.43 -16.52
C PRO A 276 17.49 -10.93 -16.68
N HIS A 277 16.59 -10.50 -17.59
CA HIS A 277 16.24 -9.09 -17.81
C HIS A 277 14.75 -8.81 -17.53
N ILE A 278 14.36 -9.00 -16.27
CA ILE A 278 12.98 -8.89 -15.75
C ILE A 278 12.20 -7.67 -16.28
N THR A 279 12.82 -6.48 -16.34
CA THR A 279 12.13 -5.25 -16.77
C THR A 279 11.76 -5.25 -18.25
N ASN A 280 12.54 -5.89 -19.12
CA ASN A 280 12.22 -6.01 -20.54
C ASN A 280 11.08 -7.00 -20.76
N GLU A 281 11.13 -8.15 -20.07
CA GLU A 281 10.07 -9.16 -20.15
C GLU A 281 8.72 -8.60 -19.72
N ILE A 282 8.66 -7.79 -18.66
CA ILE A 282 7.44 -7.11 -18.24
C ILE A 282 6.90 -6.18 -19.35
N GLN A 283 7.78 -5.38 -19.96
CA GLN A 283 7.39 -4.44 -21.03
C GLN A 283 6.86 -5.18 -22.27
N ASP A 284 7.60 -6.20 -22.72
CA ASP A 284 7.25 -6.99 -23.89
C ASP A 284 5.95 -7.80 -23.65
N TRP A 285 5.73 -8.25 -22.40
CA TRP A 285 4.47 -8.88 -21.99
C TRP A 285 3.28 -7.91 -22.09
N ILE A 286 3.41 -6.70 -21.56
CA ILE A 286 2.36 -5.67 -21.61
C ILE A 286 2.00 -5.37 -23.06
N GLU A 287 2.99 -5.15 -23.93
CA GLU A 287 2.75 -4.88 -25.36
C GLU A 287 2.06 -6.04 -26.06
N ARG A 288 2.47 -7.28 -25.78
CA ARG A 288 1.87 -8.49 -26.35
C ARG A 288 0.41 -8.67 -25.93
N VAL A 289 0.08 -8.43 -24.67
CA VAL A 289 -1.29 -8.60 -24.16
C VAL A 289 -2.19 -7.45 -24.62
N ALA A 290 -1.67 -6.22 -24.68
CA ALA A 290 -2.45 -5.05 -25.09
C ALA A 290 -2.98 -5.12 -26.54
N ILE A 291 -2.35 -5.92 -27.42
CA ILE A 291 -2.81 -6.11 -28.79
C ILE A 291 -3.85 -7.22 -28.96
N VAL A 292 -4.15 -7.98 -27.90
CA VAL A 292 -5.13 -9.07 -27.95
C VAL A 292 -6.52 -8.51 -27.65
N PRO A 293 -7.50 -8.63 -28.57
CA PRO A 293 -8.88 -8.22 -28.30
C PRO A 293 -9.54 -9.08 -27.23
N VAL A 294 -10.33 -8.45 -26.35
CA VAL A 294 -10.98 -9.09 -25.19
C VAL A 294 -12.50 -8.87 -25.12
N ASP A 295 -13.03 -8.00 -25.98
CA ASP A 295 -14.45 -7.62 -26.09
C ASP A 295 -15.17 -8.36 -27.24
N GLY A 296 -14.45 -9.20 -27.98
CA GLY A 296 -14.96 -9.92 -29.15
C GLY A 296 -14.81 -9.16 -30.47
N GLU A 297 -14.22 -7.97 -30.45
CA GLU A 297 -13.86 -7.22 -31.65
C GLU A 297 -12.58 -7.79 -32.31
N VAL A 298 -12.31 -7.38 -33.55
CA VAL A 298 -11.14 -7.82 -34.32
C VAL A 298 -9.91 -6.95 -34.05
N ASP A 299 -10.15 -5.67 -33.80
CA ASP A 299 -9.10 -4.67 -33.62
C ASP A 299 -8.62 -4.63 -32.15
N PRO A 300 -7.35 -4.29 -31.90
CA PRO A 300 -6.85 -4.06 -30.54
C PRO A 300 -7.61 -2.96 -29.81
N ALA A 301 -7.63 -3.04 -28.48
CA ALA A 301 -8.21 -2.00 -27.64
C ALA A 301 -7.45 -0.66 -27.78
N ASP A 302 -8.18 0.46 -27.78
CA ASP A 302 -7.59 1.81 -27.80
C ASP A 302 -6.80 2.13 -26.51
N VAL A 303 -7.24 1.58 -25.37
CA VAL A 303 -6.65 1.82 -24.05
C VAL A 303 -6.57 0.51 -23.27
N CYS A 304 -5.36 0.16 -22.84
CA CYS A 304 -5.12 -0.93 -21.89
C CYS A 304 -4.99 -0.37 -20.46
N ILE A 305 -5.82 -0.86 -19.55
CA ILE A 305 -5.74 -0.52 -18.12
C ILE A 305 -4.79 -1.51 -17.45
N ILE A 306 -3.70 -0.99 -16.88
CA ILE A 306 -2.72 -1.80 -16.17
C ILE A 306 -2.80 -1.47 -14.69
N GLU A 307 -3.17 -2.45 -13.88
CA GLU A 307 -3.12 -2.37 -12.43
C GLU A 307 -1.82 -2.98 -11.91
N LEU A 308 -1.17 -2.26 -10.99
CA LEU A 308 -0.07 -2.81 -10.20
C LEU A 308 -0.60 -3.11 -8.80
N GLY A 309 -0.81 -4.40 -8.52
CA GLY A 309 -1.19 -4.87 -7.20
C GLY A 309 -0.13 -4.57 -6.12
N GLY A 310 -0.54 -4.65 -4.85
CA GLY A 310 0.30 -4.35 -3.70
C GLY A 310 0.43 -2.86 -3.39
N THR A 311 1.43 -2.48 -2.58
CA THR A 311 1.64 -1.09 -2.17
C THR A 311 2.97 -0.53 -2.68
N ILE A 312 2.97 0.73 -3.09
CA ILE A 312 4.19 1.42 -3.51
C ILE A 312 5.19 1.51 -2.35
N GLY A 313 6.39 0.97 -2.58
CA GLY A 313 7.49 0.96 -1.64
C GLY A 313 7.77 -0.39 -0.99
N ASP A 314 7.02 -1.43 -1.37
CA ASP A 314 7.33 -2.81 -1.05
C ASP A 314 8.38 -3.36 -2.03
N ILE A 315 9.21 -4.30 -1.59
CA ILE A 315 10.36 -4.82 -2.35
C ILE A 315 9.88 -5.51 -3.63
N GLU A 316 8.75 -6.23 -3.53
CA GLU A 316 8.10 -6.99 -4.58
C GLU A 316 7.64 -6.10 -5.74
N SER A 317 7.15 -4.90 -5.42
CA SER A 317 6.66 -3.92 -6.41
C SER A 317 7.78 -3.20 -7.16
N THR A 318 9.00 -3.18 -6.62
CA THR A 318 10.11 -2.36 -7.12
C THR A 318 10.46 -2.67 -8.58
N GLN A 319 10.50 -3.95 -8.94
CA GLN A 319 10.82 -4.40 -10.31
C GLN A 319 9.77 -3.93 -11.34
N PHE A 320 8.49 -3.91 -10.97
CA PHE A 320 7.41 -3.48 -11.85
C PHE A 320 7.42 -1.96 -12.03
N ILE A 321 7.65 -1.21 -10.95
CA ILE A 321 7.74 0.25 -11.00
C ILE A 321 8.93 0.67 -11.90
N GLU A 322 10.07 0.01 -11.79
CA GLU A 322 11.22 0.23 -12.68
C GLU A 322 10.88 -0.12 -14.14
N ALA A 323 10.20 -1.24 -14.39
CA ALA A 323 9.75 -1.61 -15.73
C ALA A 323 8.81 -0.56 -16.33
N PHE A 324 7.82 -0.07 -15.57
CA PHE A 324 6.91 0.99 -16.00
C PHE A 324 7.62 2.34 -16.21
N SER A 325 8.64 2.63 -15.40
CA SER A 325 9.49 3.81 -15.56
C SER A 325 10.18 3.79 -16.92
N GLN A 326 10.84 2.68 -17.27
CA GLN A 326 11.44 2.47 -18.58
C GLN A 326 10.40 2.46 -19.71
N PHE A 327 9.27 1.81 -19.49
CA PHE A 327 8.16 1.73 -20.44
C PHE A 327 7.64 3.11 -20.84
N SER A 328 7.56 4.04 -19.88
CA SER A 328 7.11 5.41 -20.14
C SER A 328 7.96 6.14 -21.19
N TYR A 329 9.27 5.85 -21.25
CA TYR A 329 10.15 6.37 -22.29
C TYR A 329 9.99 5.61 -23.61
N ARG A 330 9.75 4.30 -23.56
CA ARG A 330 9.59 3.45 -24.74
C ARG A 330 8.32 3.82 -25.53
N VAL A 331 7.16 3.94 -24.87
CA VAL A 331 5.90 4.30 -25.55
C VAL A 331 5.80 5.77 -25.90
N GLY A 332 6.57 6.63 -25.22
CA GLY A 332 6.61 8.06 -25.48
C GLY A 332 5.46 8.86 -24.86
N ALA A 333 5.58 10.18 -24.95
CA ALA A 333 4.63 11.11 -24.34
C ALA A 333 3.25 11.01 -25.00
N GLY A 334 2.20 10.96 -24.17
CA GLY A 334 0.81 10.85 -24.63
C GLY A 334 0.29 9.42 -24.75
N ASN A 335 1.12 8.40 -24.53
CA ASN A 335 0.72 6.99 -24.62
C ASN A 335 0.71 6.27 -23.25
N LEU A 336 0.98 6.99 -22.16
CA LEU A 336 0.92 6.46 -20.79
C LEU A 336 0.26 7.49 -19.86
N CYS A 337 -0.74 7.05 -19.09
CA CYS A 337 -1.38 7.84 -18.04
C CYS A 337 -1.22 7.14 -16.70
N VAL A 338 -0.40 7.72 -15.81
CA VAL A 338 -0.15 7.18 -14.47
C VAL A 338 -1.18 7.76 -13.50
N VAL A 339 -2.07 6.91 -12.98
CA VAL A 339 -3.04 7.24 -11.93
C VAL A 339 -2.52 6.69 -10.61
N HIS A 340 -2.25 7.57 -9.63
CA HIS A 340 -1.85 7.15 -8.29
C HIS A 340 -3.01 7.23 -7.31
N VAL A 341 -3.39 6.08 -6.74
CA VAL A 341 -4.42 6.02 -5.69
C VAL A 341 -3.76 6.21 -4.33
N GLY A 342 -4.17 7.25 -3.60
CA GLY A 342 -3.62 7.58 -2.29
C GLY A 342 -4.70 7.70 -1.21
N LEU A 343 -4.39 7.24 0.01
CA LEU A 343 -5.30 7.36 1.15
C LEU A 343 -5.13 8.73 1.85
N VAL A 344 -6.24 9.47 1.99
CA VAL A 344 -6.33 10.71 2.76
C VAL A 344 -7.23 10.46 3.99
N PRO A 345 -6.67 10.01 5.12
CA PRO A 345 -7.47 9.70 6.30
C PRO A 345 -7.96 10.97 6.98
N VAL A 346 -9.15 10.88 7.57
CA VAL A 346 -9.74 11.91 8.43
C VAL A 346 -9.56 11.46 9.88
N LEU A 347 -8.85 12.25 10.69
CA LEU A 347 -8.66 11.92 12.10
C LEU A 347 -9.90 12.34 12.90
N ASN A 348 -10.67 11.37 13.40
CA ASN A 348 -11.96 11.58 14.07
C ASN A 348 -11.93 12.62 15.21
N VAL A 349 -10.80 12.80 15.89
CA VAL A 349 -10.65 13.72 17.03
C VAL A 349 -10.68 15.19 16.59
N VAL A 350 -10.15 15.50 15.41
CA VAL A 350 -9.94 16.89 14.94
C VAL A 350 -10.74 17.19 13.66
N GLY A 351 -11.19 16.16 12.94
CA GLY A 351 -11.86 16.29 11.64
C GLY A 351 -10.93 16.67 10.49
N GLU A 352 -9.62 16.75 10.74
CA GLU A 352 -8.64 17.20 9.75
C GLU A 352 -8.29 16.10 8.74
N GLN A 353 -8.32 16.45 7.45
CA GLN A 353 -7.87 15.61 6.34
C GLN A 353 -6.34 15.60 6.23
N LYS A 354 -5.73 14.43 6.40
CA LYS A 354 -4.27 14.29 6.40
C LYS A 354 -3.74 13.89 5.03
N THR A 355 -3.07 14.83 4.36
CA THR A 355 -2.45 14.62 3.04
C THR A 355 -1.09 13.91 3.08
N LYS A 356 -0.49 13.77 4.26
CA LYS A 356 0.90 13.31 4.40
C LYS A 356 1.14 11.88 3.89
N PRO A 357 0.24 10.90 4.11
CA PRO A 357 0.40 9.55 3.55
C PRO A 357 0.50 9.57 2.02
N THR A 358 -0.43 10.24 1.34
CA THR A 358 -0.40 10.42 -0.13
C THR A 358 0.88 11.11 -0.61
N GLN A 359 1.33 12.17 0.07
CA GLN A 359 2.57 12.88 -0.28
C GLN A 359 3.79 11.96 -0.20
N ASN A 360 3.89 11.13 0.84
CA ASN A 360 5.00 10.21 1.01
C ASN A 360 4.97 9.08 -0.03
N SER A 361 3.78 8.56 -0.35
CA SER A 361 3.61 7.52 -1.39
C SER A 361 4.02 8.02 -2.78
N ILE A 362 3.61 9.24 -3.15
CA ILE A 362 4.01 9.87 -4.42
C ILE A 362 5.50 10.18 -4.45
N ARG A 363 6.10 10.55 -3.30
CA ARG A 363 7.55 10.73 -3.22
C ARG A 363 8.29 9.43 -3.55
N LYS A 364 7.87 8.30 -2.98
CA LYS A 364 8.46 6.99 -3.29
C LYS A 364 8.30 6.63 -4.77
N LEU A 365 7.10 6.83 -5.33
CA LEU A 365 6.86 6.58 -6.76
C LEU A 365 7.85 7.35 -7.66
N ARG A 366 8.13 8.61 -7.30
CA ARG A 366 9.11 9.47 -7.99
C ARG A 366 10.56 9.05 -7.79
N GLU A 367 10.90 8.48 -6.64
CA GLU A 367 12.25 7.96 -6.38
C GLU A 367 12.60 6.82 -7.37
N TYR A 368 11.59 6.11 -7.88
CA TYR A 368 11.72 5.12 -8.96
C TYR A 368 11.49 5.67 -10.38
N GLY A 369 11.43 7.00 -10.55
CA GLY A 369 11.36 7.64 -11.86
C GLY A 369 9.96 7.82 -12.46
N LEU A 370 8.89 7.38 -11.78
CA LEU A 370 7.52 7.60 -12.23
C LEU A 370 6.89 8.83 -11.57
N THR A 371 6.20 9.64 -12.37
CA THR A 371 5.43 10.78 -11.88
C THR A 371 3.97 10.61 -12.24
N PRO A 372 3.03 10.71 -11.26
CA PRO A 372 1.63 10.53 -11.55
C PRO A 372 1.08 11.71 -12.37
N ASN A 373 0.25 11.42 -13.36
CA ASN A 373 -0.53 12.41 -14.10
C ASN A 373 -1.80 12.81 -13.32
N ILE A 374 -2.35 11.85 -12.57
CA ILE A 374 -3.60 11.96 -11.82
C ILE A 374 -3.40 11.41 -10.41
N ILE A 375 -4.00 12.05 -9.42
CA ILE A 375 -4.07 11.55 -8.04
C ILE A 375 -5.52 11.28 -7.68
N ALA A 376 -5.84 10.03 -7.40
CA ALA A 376 -7.15 9.62 -6.91
C ALA A 376 -7.09 9.42 -5.39
N CYS A 377 -7.75 10.29 -4.64
CA CYS A 377 -7.65 10.32 -3.18
C CYS A 377 -8.80 9.54 -2.53
N ARG A 378 -8.51 8.34 -2.00
CA ARG A 378 -9.46 7.59 -1.18
C ARG A 378 -9.65 8.27 0.17
N CYS A 379 -10.88 8.54 0.56
CA CYS A 379 -11.22 9.24 1.80
C CYS A 379 -12.64 8.92 2.25
N THR A 380 -13.01 9.27 3.49
CA THR A 380 -14.38 9.07 4.01
C THR A 380 -15.32 10.22 3.68
N LYS A 381 -14.78 11.41 3.40
CA LYS A 381 -15.53 12.65 3.12
C LYS A 381 -14.89 13.39 1.96
N GLU A 382 -15.67 14.27 1.33
CA GLU A 382 -15.19 15.10 0.22
C GLU A 382 -13.96 15.93 0.62
N LEU A 383 -12.95 15.99 -0.25
CA LEU A 383 -11.74 16.76 0.02
C LEU A 383 -12.00 18.26 -0.02
N GLU A 384 -11.55 18.97 1.01
CA GLU A 384 -11.55 20.42 0.99
C GLU A 384 -10.66 20.96 -0.14
N ARG A 385 -11.03 22.13 -0.67
CA ARG A 385 -10.22 22.81 -1.69
C ARG A 385 -8.78 23.06 -1.23
N SER A 386 -8.61 23.48 0.02
CA SER A 386 -7.31 23.70 0.67
C SER A 386 -6.44 22.43 0.65
N VAL A 387 -7.06 21.26 0.81
CA VAL A 387 -6.41 19.95 0.82
C VAL A 387 -5.98 19.55 -0.59
N LYS A 388 -6.83 19.78 -1.60
CA LYS A 388 -6.46 19.59 -3.02
C LYS A 388 -5.32 20.53 -3.45
N GLU A 389 -5.37 21.79 -3.05
CA GLU A 389 -4.30 22.78 -3.32
C GLU A 389 -2.99 22.38 -2.65
N LYS A 390 -3.04 21.88 -1.41
CA LYS A 390 -1.88 21.33 -0.71
C LYS A 390 -1.30 20.12 -1.44
N LEU A 391 -2.13 19.15 -1.83
CA LEU A 391 -1.68 18.00 -2.61
C LEU A 391 -1.07 18.44 -3.93
N SER A 392 -1.68 19.39 -4.63
CA SER A 392 -1.14 19.94 -5.88
C SER A 392 0.24 20.55 -5.69
N LEU A 393 0.43 21.36 -4.65
CA LEU A 393 1.71 21.99 -4.35
C LEU A 393 2.81 20.98 -4.03
N PHE A 394 2.53 20.01 -3.15
CA PHE A 394 3.53 19.04 -2.68
C PHE A 394 3.78 17.90 -3.66
N CYS A 395 2.76 17.51 -4.42
CA CYS A 395 2.82 16.40 -5.35
C CYS A 395 2.97 16.87 -6.79
N HIS A 396 3.09 18.16 -7.08
CA HIS A 396 3.25 18.75 -8.43
C HIS A 396 2.29 18.18 -9.49
N VAL A 397 1.04 17.92 -9.09
CA VAL A 397 -0.04 17.51 -9.99
C VAL A 397 -1.06 18.65 -10.03
N PRO A 398 -1.57 19.08 -11.20
CA PRO A 398 -2.59 20.13 -11.27
C PRO A 398 -3.81 19.79 -10.42
N VAL A 399 -4.41 20.78 -9.73
CA VAL A 399 -5.61 20.57 -8.91
C VAL A 399 -6.75 19.90 -9.70
N ALA A 400 -6.87 20.20 -10.99
CA ALA A 400 -7.87 19.61 -11.89
C ALA A 400 -7.69 18.09 -12.10
N ASN A 401 -6.49 17.55 -11.80
CA ASN A 401 -6.17 16.13 -11.90
C ASN A 401 -6.12 15.44 -10.52
N ILE A 402 -6.68 16.09 -9.48
CA ILE A 402 -6.77 15.54 -8.12
C ILE A 402 -8.23 15.24 -7.81
N PHE A 403 -8.58 13.95 -7.88
CA PHE A 403 -9.94 13.46 -7.70
C PHE A 403 -10.17 12.95 -6.30
N THR A 404 -11.39 13.12 -5.83
CA THR A 404 -11.87 12.67 -4.53
C THR A 404 -12.65 11.38 -4.73
N LEU A 405 -12.20 10.31 -4.08
CA LEU A 405 -12.90 9.03 -4.02
C LEU A 405 -13.41 8.83 -2.59
N CYS A 406 -14.54 9.47 -2.27
CA CYS A 406 -15.18 9.31 -0.98
C CYS A 406 -15.84 7.92 -0.83
N ASP A 407 -16.15 7.52 0.39
CA ASP A 407 -17.04 6.37 0.62
C ASP A 407 -18.40 6.66 -0.03
N VAL A 408 -18.93 5.69 -0.75
CA VAL A 408 -20.20 5.76 -1.47
C VAL A 408 -21.14 4.66 -0.99
N SER A 409 -22.45 4.86 -1.18
CA SER A 409 -23.48 3.92 -0.74
C SER A 409 -23.37 2.55 -1.42
N ASN A 410 -22.97 2.54 -2.70
CA ASN A 410 -22.79 1.33 -3.49
C ASN A 410 -21.73 1.53 -4.57
N ILE A 411 -21.16 0.43 -5.08
CA ILE A 411 -20.03 0.45 -6.02
C ILE A 411 -20.36 1.11 -7.37
N TRP A 412 -21.63 1.08 -7.81
CA TRP A 412 -22.07 1.71 -9.06
C TRP A 412 -22.07 3.24 -8.99
N ARG A 413 -21.93 3.84 -7.80
CA ARG A 413 -21.71 5.28 -7.64
C ARG A 413 -20.30 5.73 -8.01
N VAL A 414 -19.31 4.83 -8.03
CA VAL A 414 -17.90 5.21 -8.29
C VAL A 414 -17.70 5.82 -9.69
N PRO A 415 -18.21 5.22 -10.79
CA PRO A 415 -18.13 5.85 -12.12
C PRO A 415 -18.80 7.23 -12.19
N LEU A 416 -19.93 7.41 -11.50
CA LEU A 416 -20.65 8.68 -11.43
C LEU A 416 -19.81 9.75 -10.71
N LEU A 417 -19.21 9.38 -9.57
CA LEU A 417 -18.33 10.24 -8.79
C LEU A 417 -17.11 10.72 -9.60
N LEU A 418 -16.57 9.85 -10.46
CA LEU A 418 -15.47 10.19 -11.37
C LEU A 418 -15.93 11.07 -12.54
N ARG A 419 -17.09 10.79 -13.13
CA ARG A 419 -17.69 11.62 -14.20
C ARG A 419 -17.94 13.04 -13.71
N ASP A 420 -18.57 13.20 -12.54
CA ASP A 420 -18.95 14.51 -12.00
C ASP A 420 -17.73 15.39 -11.68
N GLN A 421 -16.57 14.77 -11.45
CA GLN A 421 -15.28 15.45 -11.29
C GLN A 421 -14.48 15.60 -12.60
N LYS A 422 -15.05 15.24 -13.75
CA LYS A 422 -14.42 15.30 -15.08
C LYS A 422 -13.12 14.47 -15.17
N ALA A 423 -13.07 13.34 -14.46
CA ALA A 423 -11.89 12.47 -14.48
C ALA A 423 -11.59 11.90 -15.88
N HIS A 424 -12.64 11.56 -16.62
CA HIS A 424 -12.54 11.12 -18.02
C HIS A 424 -11.87 12.18 -18.90
N GLU A 425 -12.24 13.46 -18.81
CA GLU A 425 -11.60 14.54 -19.57
C GLU A 425 -10.10 14.64 -19.26
N ALA A 426 -9.71 14.47 -17.99
CA ALA A 426 -8.30 14.51 -17.59
C ALA A 426 -7.51 13.33 -18.17
N ILE A 427 -8.06 12.11 -18.16
CA ILE A 427 -7.43 10.92 -18.75
C ILE A 427 -7.29 11.09 -20.27
N LEU A 428 -8.38 11.48 -20.95
CA LEU A 428 -8.38 11.70 -22.40
C LEU A 428 -7.38 12.77 -22.83
N LYS A 429 -7.21 13.82 -22.02
CA LYS A 429 -6.20 14.85 -22.26
C LYS A 429 -4.77 14.33 -22.11
N VAL A 430 -4.49 13.48 -21.12
CA VAL A 430 -3.17 12.88 -20.93
C VAL A 430 -2.83 11.93 -22.07
N LEU A 431 -3.82 11.16 -22.55
CA LEU A 431 -3.65 10.18 -23.62
C LEU A 431 -3.84 10.73 -25.05
N ASN A 432 -4.05 12.05 -25.20
CA ASN A 432 -4.35 12.69 -26.49
C ASN A 432 -5.56 12.09 -27.24
N LEU A 433 -6.56 11.58 -26.52
CA LEU A 433 -7.76 10.92 -27.08
C LEU A 433 -8.99 11.85 -27.17
N GLY A 434 -8.85 13.13 -26.87
CA GLY A 434 -9.97 14.09 -26.83
C GLY A 434 -10.66 14.36 -28.17
N SER A 435 -10.10 13.90 -29.30
CA SER A 435 -10.77 13.96 -30.61
C SER A 435 -11.65 12.75 -30.92
N VAL A 436 -11.51 11.66 -30.16
CA VAL A 436 -12.14 10.37 -30.43
C VAL A 436 -13.19 10.04 -29.37
N ALA A 437 -12.98 10.46 -28.12
CA ALA A 437 -13.86 10.16 -27.00
C ALA A 437 -14.42 11.43 -26.33
N GLY A 438 -15.65 11.31 -25.81
CA GLY A 438 -16.39 12.39 -25.14
C GLY A 438 -16.83 12.03 -23.72
N GLU A 439 -17.87 12.70 -23.24
CA GLU A 439 -18.47 12.40 -21.94
C GLU A 439 -19.13 11.00 -21.96
N PRO A 440 -18.87 10.14 -20.95
CA PRO A 440 -19.39 8.78 -20.94
C PRO A 440 -20.91 8.76 -20.69
N ASN A 441 -21.63 7.96 -21.47
CA ASN A 441 -23.03 7.67 -21.18
C ASN A 441 -23.14 6.70 -19.99
N LEU A 442 -23.55 7.22 -18.84
CA LEU A 442 -23.70 6.46 -17.60
C LEU A 442 -25.17 6.39 -17.12
N GLU A 443 -26.14 6.48 -18.04
CA GLU A 443 -27.58 6.41 -17.70
C GLU A 443 -27.94 5.10 -17.00
N GLU A 444 -27.51 3.96 -17.55
CA GLU A 444 -27.79 2.64 -16.95
C GLU A 444 -27.12 2.49 -15.57
N TRP A 445 -25.87 2.95 -15.44
CA TRP A 445 -25.14 2.97 -14.18
C TRP A 445 -25.86 3.82 -13.12
N THR A 446 -26.37 4.98 -13.52
CA THR A 446 -27.14 5.89 -12.66
C THR A 446 -28.41 5.20 -12.17
N ALA A 447 -29.19 4.63 -13.10
CA ALA A 447 -30.43 3.92 -12.77
C ALA A 447 -30.18 2.73 -11.82
N ARG A 448 -29.12 1.95 -12.05
CA ARG A 448 -28.76 0.82 -11.20
C ARG A 448 -28.34 1.25 -9.79
N ALA A 449 -27.53 2.31 -9.69
CA ALA A 449 -27.08 2.85 -8.42
C ALA A 449 -28.24 3.44 -7.60
N ASP A 450 -29.17 4.14 -8.25
CA ASP A 450 -30.38 4.69 -7.63
C ASP A 450 -31.35 3.58 -7.19
N LEU A 451 -31.54 2.56 -8.04
CA LEU A 451 -32.35 1.40 -7.70
C LEU A 451 -31.82 0.75 -6.42
N TYR A 452 -30.53 0.44 -6.34
CA TYR A 452 -29.92 -0.19 -5.17
C TYR A 452 -30.16 0.61 -3.88
N ASP A 453 -29.98 1.92 -3.92
CA ASP A 453 -30.13 2.80 -2.75
C ASP A 453 -31.59 2.91 -2.28
N THR A 454 -32.56 2.64 -3.17
CA THR A 454 -33.99 2.76 -2.86
C THR A 454 -34.66 1.44 -2.44
N LEU A 455 -33.99 0.28 -2.60
CA LEU A 455 -34.51 -1.03 -2.24
C LEU A 455 -34.90 -1.12 -0.75
N GLN A 456 -36.18 -1.40 -0.49
CA GLN A 456 -36.72 -1.57 0.87
C GLN A 456 -37.02 -3.04 1.21
N GLU A 457 -37.59 -3.79 0.27
CA GLU A 457 -38.00 -5.17 0.53
C GLU A 457 -36.79 -6.09 0.58
N THR A 458 -36.56 -6.74 1.73
CA THR A 458 -35.39 -7.60 1.93
C THR A 458 -35.64 -9.04 1.51
N VAL A 459 -34.58 -9.70 1.05
CA VAL A 459 -34.51 -11.16 0.92
C VAL A 459 -33.34 -11.64 1.76
N ARG A 460 -33.59 -12.63 2.61
CA ARG A 460 -32.57 -13.26 3.45
C ARG A 460 -32.13 -14.57 2.82
N ILE A 461 -30.83 -14.73 2.63
CA ILE A 461 -30.22 -15.93 2.08
C ILE A 461 -29.20 -16.43 3.08
N ALA A 462 -29.38 -17.66 3.59
CA ALA A 462 -28.38 -18.32 4.41
C ALA A 462 -27.28 -18.88 3.50
N MET A 463 -26.03 -18.49 3.77
CA MET A 463 -24.87 -18.94 3.01
C MET A 463 -24.00 -19.82 3.90
N VAL A 464 -23.98 -21.12 3.59
CA VAL A 464 -23.18 -22.12 4.30
C VAL A 464 -21.80 -22.16 3.67
N GLY A 465 -20.78 -21.81 4.45
CA GLY A 465 -19.39 -21.72 3.97
C GLY A 465 -18.40 -22.25 5.00
N LYS A 466 -17.23 -22.66 4.52
CA LYS A 466 -16.12 -23.09 5.38
C LYS A 466 -15.41 -21.89 6.03
N TYR A 467 -15.29 -20.79 5.29
CA TYR A 467 -14.56 -19.58 5.71
C TYR A 467 -15.50 -18.38 5.80
N THR A 468 -16.39 -18.37 6.79
CA THR A 468 -17.42 -17.31 6.93
C THR A 468 -16.89 -15.99 7.52
N GLY A 469 -15.67 -15.98 8.05
CA GLY A 469 -15.07 -14.79 8.68
C GLY A 469 -14.43 -13.80 7.71
N VAL A 470 -14.25 -14.18 6.44
CA VAL A 470 -13.60 -13.36 5.40
C VAL A 470 -14.57 -13.24 4.22
N SER A 471 -15.09 -12.05 3.97
CA SER A 471 -16.09 -11.83 2.90
C SER A 471 -15.55 -12.14 1.50
N ASP A 472 -14.25 -11.96 1.31
CA ASP A 472 -13.62 -11.94 0.00
C ASP A 472 -13.41 -13.37 -0.56
N THR A 473 -13.49 -14.38 0.31
CA THR A 473 -13.45 -15.81 -0.07
C THR A 473 -14.66 -16.24 -0.90
N TYR A 474 -15.74 -15.46 -0.90
CA TYR A 474 -16.98 -15.76 -1.62
C TYR A 474 -17.47 -14.56 -2.44
N LEU A 475 -16.55 -13.68 -2.85
CA LEU A 475 -16.88 -12.40 -3.48
C LEU A 475 -17.75 -12.57 -4.73
N SER A 476 -17.37 -13.44 -5.67
CA SER A 476 -18.11 -13.63 -6.92
C SER A 476 -19.51 -14.17 -6.68
N VAL A 477 -19.67 -15.08 -5.73
CA VAL A 477 -20.99 -15.60 -5.36
C VAL A 477 -21.85 -14.49 -4.76
N MET A 478 -21.27 -13.68 -3.87
CA MET A 478 -21.94 -12.54 -3.26
C MET A 478 -22.35 -11.49 -4.31
N LYS A 479 -21.50 -11.18 -5.28
CA LYS A 479 -21.81 -10.25 -6.38
C LYS A 479 -22.90 -10.79 -7.30
N ALA A 480 -22.85 -12.08 -7.65
CA ALA A 480 -23.88 -12.72 -8.46
C ALA A 480 -25.26 -12.67 -7.77
N LEU A 481 -25.32 -13.04 -6.49
CA LEU A 481 -26.55 -12.93 -5.68
C LEU A 481 -27.03 -11.49 -5.59
N LEU A 482 -26.12 -10.54 -5.38
CA LEU A 482 -26.44 -9.12 -5.31
C LEU A 482 -27.10 -8.64 -6.61
N HIS A 483 -26.51 -8.97 -7.77
CA HIS A 483 -27.04 -8.61 -9.08
C HIS A 483 -28.44 -9.22 -9.31
N ALA A 484 -28.62 -10.50 -8.99
CA ALA A 484 -29.91 -11.18 -9.10
C ALA A 484 -30.97 -10.56 -8.17
N CYS A 485 -30.61 -10.19 -6.95
CA CYS A 485 -31.53 -9.55 -6.01
C CYS A 485 -31.95 -8.16 -6.49
N ILE A 486 -31.02 -7.37 -7.02
CA ILE A 486 -31.32 -6.05 -7.61
C ILE A 486 -32.29 -6.19 -8.78
N ALA A 487 -32.07 -7.16 -9.67
CA ALA A 487 -32.97 -7.43 -10.80
C ALA A 487 -34.40 -7.80 -10.32
N CYS A 488 -34.52 -8.46 -9.16
CA CYS A 488 -35.79 -8.79 -8.53
C CYS A 488 -36.38 -7.66 -7.66
N GLY A 489 -35.73 -6.50 -7.57
CA GLY A 489 -36.17 -5.42 -6.68
C GLY A 489 -36.07 -5.77 -5.19
N ARG A 490 -35.09 -6.59 -4.79
CA ARG A 490 -34.90 -7.06 -3.41
C ARG A 490 -33.55 -6.65 -2.84
N LYS A 491 -33.54 -6.21 -1.59
CA LYS A 491 -32.33 -5.94 -0.82
C LYS A 491 -31.77 -7.25 -0.26
N LEU A 492 -30.59 -7.66 -0.72
CA LEU A 492 -29.90 -8.85 -0.25
C LEU A 492 -29.44 -8.69 1.20
N VAL A 493 -29.77 -9.67 2.03
CA VAL A 493 -29.21 -9.87 3.37
C VAL A 493 -28.67 -11.29 3.41
N VAL A 494 -27.39 -11.45 3.73
CA VAL A 494 -26.75 -12.76 3.81
C VAL A 494 -26.47 -13.13 5.25
N ASP A 495 -27.01 -14.27 5.66
CA ASP A 495 -26.77 -14.88 6.96
C ASP A 495 -25.67 -15.94 6.79
N TRP A 496 -24.47 -15.67 7.31
CA TRP A 496 -23.34 -16.59 7.19
C TRP A 496 -23.45 -17.73 8.20
N VAL A 497 -23.35 -18.97 7.71
CA VAL A 497 -23.41 -20.19 8.53
C VAL A 497 -22.10 -20.96 8.34
N PRO A 498 -21.24 -21.04 9.36
CA PRO A 498 -20.06 -21.90 9.31
C PRO A 498 -20.48 -23.35 9.07
N SER A 499 -19.88 -24.02 8.08
CA SER A 499 -20.22 -25.42 7.78
C SER A 499 -19.94 -26.36 8.95
N THR A 500 -18.96 -26.02 9.79
CA THR A 500 -18.60 -26.76 11.02
C THR A 500 -19.70 -26.75 12.08
N ASP A 501 -20.59 -25.75 12.04
CA ASP A 501 -21.71 -25.65 13.00
C ASP A 501 -22.84 -26.64 12.67
N LEU A 502 -22.75 -27.32 11.52
CA LEU A 502 -23.72 -28.28 11.03
C LEU A 502 -23.26 -29.74 11.20
N GLU A 503 -22.13 -29.98 11.86
CA GLU A 503 -21.62 -31.32 12.14
C GLU A 503 -22.34 -31.95 13.35
N ASP A 504 -22.42 -33.28 13.39
CA ASP A 504 -23.07 -34.00 14.51
C ASP A 504 -22.40 -33.71 15.87
N SER A 505 -21.11 -33.34 15.86
CA SER A 505 -20.34 -32.99 17.05
C SER A 505 -20.75 -31.64 17.66
N THR A 506 -21.31 -30.74 16.85
CA THR A 506 -21.79 -29.40 17.23
C THR A 506 -23.31 -29.36 17.38
N ALA A 507 -24.03 -30.41 16.97
CA ALA A 507 -25.43 -30.62 17.27
C ALA A 507 -25.65 -30.73 18.78
N THR A 508 -25.94 -29.59 19.41
CA THR A 508 -26.34 -29.57 20.81
C THR A 508 -27.64 -30.36 20.91
N VAL A 509 -27.66 -31.44 21.71
CA VAL A 509 -28.89 -32.18 22.02
C VAL A 509 -29.85 -31.20 22.68
N VAL A 510 -30.81 -30.69 21.91
CA VAL A 510 -31.87 -29.79 22.38
C VAL A 510 -32.86 -30.55 23.25
#